data_AF-A0A416ZE58-F1
#
_entry.id   AF-A0A416ZE58-F1
#
_cell.length_a   1.000
_cell.length_b   1.000
_cell.length_c   1.000
_cell.angle_alpha   90.00
_cell.angle_beta   90.00
_cell.angle_gamma   90.00
#
_symmetry.space_group_name_H-M   'P 1'
#
loop_
_entity.id
_entity.type
_entity.pdbx_description
1 polymer ?
#
loop_
_entity_poly.entity_id
_entity_poly.type
_entity_poly.pdbx_seq_one_letter_code
_entity_poly.pdbx_strand_id
1 'polypeptide(L)'
;MADIPRIIHYCWFGGSPLGPNELSCIESWKKYLPGYEIKCWNESNFDIDCCAYVREAFSVQKWAFVSDYARFKILYEYGGLYFDTDVELVKPIDDLLSKGPFLGFETDYGNMTSSNMEDGLVMAVNPGLGMGCTPGLPIYRQVLDSYESSSFLLADGDFDRTTVVYRTTKILESFGLNKTKGMQEVAGISIYPSEYFNPKNHLTGEVNFTDNTRSIHHFKMSWFTPQEKFQHSVNRWLLMHGVEETPAKIISVALSLDIKRVIRRLKKKK
;
A
#
# COMPACT_ATOMS: atom_id res chain seq x y z
N MET A 1 -21.12 14.73 13.60
CA MET A 1 -20.56 14.00 12.45
C MET A 1 -19.09 14.37 12.39
N ALA A 2 -18.19 13.40 12.23
CA ALA A 2 -16.76 13.68 12.11
C ALA A 2 -16.54 14.42 10.78
N ASP A 3 -16.05 15.66 10.85
CA ASP A 3 -15.83 16.48 9.67
C ASP A 3 -14.43 16.17 9.11
N ILE A 4 -14.35 15.17 8.23
CA ILE A 4 -13.09 14.81 7.56
C ILE A 4 -12.71 15.97 6.61
N PRO A 5 -11.54 16.60 6.79
CA PRO A 5 -11.09 17.69 5.94
C PRO A 5 -11.14 17.36 4.44
N ARG A 6 -11.58 18.32 3.61
CA ARG A 6 -11.71 18.15 2.16
C ARG A 6 -10.38 18.29 1.41
N ILE A 7 -9.42 17.45 1.79
CA ILE A 7 -8.10 17.38 1.20
C ILE A 7 -7.71 15.92 0.94
N ILE A 8 -7.10 15.67 -0.21
CA ILE A 8 -6.54 14.39 -0.62
C ILE A 8 -5.03 14.54 -0.63
N HIS A 9 -4.36 13.74 0.17
CA HIS A 9 -2.92 13.68 0.28
C HIS A 9 -2.37 12.50 -0.52
N TYR A 10 -1.21 12.69 -1.13
CA TYR A 10 -0.39 11.60 -1.66
C TYR A 10 1.09 11.93 -1.52
N CYS A 11 1.94 10.91 -1.52
CA CYS A 11 3.39 11.08 -1.45
C CYS A 11 4.03 10.83 -2.82
N TRP A 12 5.05 11.62 -3.16
CA TRP A 12 5.83 11.45 -4.38
C TRP A 12 7.27 11.93 -4.19
N PHE A 13 8.08 11.12 -3.52
CA PHE A 13 9.47 11.42 -3.19
C PHE A 13 10.44 11.03 -4.32
N GLY A 14 11.58 11.71 -4.38
CA GLY A 14 12.72 11.35 -5.25
C GLY A 14 12.73 12.07 -6.61
N GLY A 15 11.93 13.13 -6.76
CA GLY A 15 12.00 14.08 -7.88
C GLY A 15 11.65 13.55 -9.28
N SER A 16 11.31 12.27 -9.43
CA SER A 16 10.92 11.71 -10.74
C SER A 16 9.55 12.27 -11.17
N PRO A 17 9.26 12.43 -12.47
CA PRO A 17 7.93 12.84 -12.90
C PRO A 17 6.89 11.73 -12.64
N LEU A 18 5.64 12.11 -12.39
CA LEU A 18 4.51 11.17 -12.36
C LEU A 18 4.32 10.54 -13.75
N GLY A 19 4.06 9.23 -13.78
CA GLY A 19 3.74 8.53 -15.01
C GLY A 19 2.28 8.69 -15.43
N PRO A 20 1.92 8.26 -16.65
CA PRO A 20 0.54 8.35 -17.17
C PRO A 20 -0.48 7.64 -16.28
N ASN A 21 -0.09 6.52 -15.69
CA ASN A 21 -0.99 5.73 -14.85
C ASN A 21 -1.24 6.40 -13.49
N GLU A 22 -0.23 7.03 -12.89
CA GLU A 22 -0.39 7.81 -11.65
C GLU A 22 -1.27 9.04 -11.89
N LEU A 23 -1.04 9.73 -13.01
CA LEU A 23 -1.88 10.84 -13.45
C LEU A 23 -3.34 10.39 -13.66
N SER A 24 -3.57 9.23 -14.28
CA SER A 24 -4.92 8.67 -14.44
C SER A 24 -5.61 8.40 -13.09
N CYS A 25 -4.87 7.91 -12.09
CA CYS A 25 -5.41 7.72 -10.74
C CYS A 25 -5.78 9.07 -10.11
N ILE A 26 -4.91 10.08 -10.20
CA ILE A 26 -5.18 11.43 -9.68
C ILE A 26 -6.40 12.06 -10.37
N GLU A 27 -6.56 11.89 -11.69
CA GLU A 27 -7.76 12.38 -12.41
C GLU A 27 -9.04 11.69 -11.94
N SER A 28 -8.97 10.39 -11.60
CA SER A 28 -10.11 9.69 -11.00
C SER A 28 -10.53 10.31 -9.66
N TRP A 29 -9.56 10.78 -8.86
CA TRP A 29 -9.85 11.45 -7.60
C TRP A 29 -10.59 12.76 -7.82
N LYS A 30 -10.14 13.58 -8.77
CA LYS A 30 -10.83 14.83 -9.15
C LYS A 30 -12.27 14.58 -9.63
N LYS A 31 -12.47 13.48 -10.36
CA LYS A 31 -13.79 13.09 -10.89
C LYS A 31 -14.76 12.68 -9.79
N TYR A 32 -14.32 11.84 -8.85
CA TYR A 32 -15.20 11.23 -7.85
C TYR A 32 -15.24 11.96 -6.50
N LEU A 33 -14.32 12.90 -6.27
CA LEU A 33 -14.27 13.77 -5.10
C LEU A 33 -14.13 15.24 -5.53
N PRO A 34 -15.12 15.80 -6.26
CA PRO A 34 -15.05 17.16 -6.75
C PRO A 34 -14.98 18.18 -5.60
N GLY A 35 -14.11 19.17 -5.73
CA GLY A 35 -13.92 20.22 -4.73
C GLY A 35 -12.98 19.87 -3.57
N TYR A 36 -12.37 18.68 -3.56
CA TYR A 36 -11.26 18.37 -2.67
C TYR A 36 -9.97 19.02 -3.16
N GLU A 37 -9.20 19.62 -2.25
CA GLU A 37 -7.81 20.00 -2.52
C GLU A 37 -6.99 18.72 -2.72
N ILE A 38 -6.09 18.69 -3.71
CA ILE A 38 -5.15 17.57 -3.87
C ILE A 38 -3.74 18.08 -3.56
N LYS A 39 -3.13 17.54 -2.52
CA LYS A 39 -1.81 17.97 -2.03
C LYS A 39 -0.77 16.86 -2.16
N CYS A 40 0.27 17.16 -2.94
CA CYS A 40 1.45 16.33 -3.08
C CYS A 40 2.44 16.60 -1.93
N TRP A 41 2.94 15.54 -1.31
CA TRP A 41 4.02 15.58 -0.33
C TRP A 41 5.29 14.97 -0.89
N ASN A 42 6.40 15.70 -0.80
CA ASN A 42 7.72 15.30 -1.28
C ASN A 42 8.82 15.93 -0.40
N GLU A 43 10.09 15.72 -0.76
CA GLU A 43 11.25 16.20 0.00
C GLU A 43 11.36 17.74 0.14
N SER A 44 10.59 18.52 -0.62
CA SER A 44 10.58 19.99 -0.49
C SER A 44 9.60 20.50 0.57
N ASN A 45 8.63 19.68 0.97
CA ASN A 45 7.56 20.11 1.89
C ASN A 45 7.26 19.11 3.03
N PHE A 46 7.91 17.96 3.05
CA PHE A 46 7.86 16.99 4.15
C PHE A 46 9.23 16.92 4.85
N ASP A 47 9.23 16.95 6.18
CA ASP A 47 10.45 16.86 6.97
C ASP A 47 11.02 15.42 6.94
N ILE A 48 12.04 15.22 6.09
CA ILE A 48 12.72 13.94 5.93
C ILE A 48 13.63 13.58 7.11
N ASP A 49 13.93 14.53 8.00
CA ASP A 49 14.76 14.31 9.19
C ASP A 49 13.94 14.08 10.47
N CYS A 50 12.61 14.01 10.34
CA CYS A 50 11.68 13.96 11.49
C CYS A 50 11.84 12.75 12.41
N CYS A 51 12.42 11.63 11.95
CA CYS A 51 12.81 10.50 12.79
C CYS A 51 13.92 9.66 12.11
N ALA A 52 14.54 8.76 12.87
CA ALA A 52 15.64 7.91 12.37
C ALA A 52 15.21 7.05 11.18
N TYR A 53 14.09 6.33 11.32
CA TYR A 53 13.54 5.48 10.26
C TYR A 53 13.37 6.21 8.92
N VAL A 54 12.76 7.41 8.92
CA VAL A 54 12.50 8.18 7.70
C VAL A 54 13.79 8.67 7.07
N ARG A 55 14.69 9.28 7.87
CA ARG A 55 15.98 9.78 7.39
C ARG A 55 16.82 8.67 6.77
N GLU A 56 16.86 7.52 7.44
CA GLU A 56 17.55 6.32 6.98
C GLU A 56 16.96 5.79 5.66
N ALA A 57 15.65 5.58 5.59
CA ALA A 57 14.97 5.13 4.36
C ALA A 57 15.19 6.10 3.20
N PHE A 58 15.14 7.41 3.46
CA PHE A 58 15.40 8.44 2.46
C PHE A 58 16.84 8.39 1.96
N SER A 59 17.82 8.24 2.86
CA SER A 59 19.26 8.23 2.51
C SER A 59 19.64 7.10 1.54
N VAL A 60 18.94 5.97 1.60
CA VAL A 60 19.14 4.82 0.69
C VAL A 60 18.08 4.73 -0.41
N GLN A 61 17.37 5.83 -0.67
CA GLN A 61 16.43 6.00 -1.77
C GLN A 61 15.23 5.05 -1.76
N LYS A 62 14.76 4.68 -0.56
CA LYS A 62 13.61 3.79 -0.34
C LYS A 62 12.33 4.58 -0.11
N TRP A 63 11.89 5.27 -1.16
CA TRP A 63 10.76 6.23 -1.17
C TRP A 63 9.42 5.66 -0.68
N ALA A 64 9.13 4.39 -0.97
CA ALA A 64 7.92 3.73 -0.50
C ALA A 64 7.89 3.67 1.03
N PHE A 65 9.01 3.33 1.66
CA PHE A 65 9.14 3.25 3.12
C PHE A 65 9.11 4.64 3.80
N VAL A 66 9.55 5.69 3.10
CA VAL A 66 9.33 7.08 3.55
C VAL A 66 7.83 7.39 3.56
N SER A 67 7.12 7.00 2.50
CA SER A 67 5.67 7.22 2.36
C SER A 67 4.85 6.42 3.38
N ASP A 68 5.33 5.24 3.79
CA ASP A 68 4.72 4.41 4.83
C ASP A 68 4.58 5.12 6.16
N TYR A 69 5.58 5.92 6.56
CA TYR A 69 5.49 6.78 7.74
C TYR A 69 4.72 8.08 7.43
N ALA A 70 5.07 8.74 6.33
CA ALA A 70 4.55 10.08 6.01
C ALA A 70 3.02 10.11 5.96
N ARG A 71 2.37 9.09 5.39
CA ARG A 71 0.90 9.01 5.30
C ARG A 71 0.21 9.15 6.64
N PHE A 72 0.73 8.49 7.69
CA PHE A 72 0.17 8.57 9.03
C PHE A 72 0.45 9.92 9.66
N LYS A 73 1.65 10.48 9.46
CA LYS A 73 2.01 11.78 10.05
C LYS A 73 1.14 12.89 9.47
N ILE A 74 1.00 12.90 8.15
CA ILE A 74 0.15 13.85 7.42
C ILE A 74 -1.29 13.74 7.91
N LEU A 75 -1.87 12.54 7.93
CA LEU A 75 -3.26 12.37 8.37
C LEU A 75 -3.46 12.67 9.85
N TYR A 76 -2.46 12.39 10.70
CA TYR A 76 -2.53 12.72 12.11
C TYR A 76 -2.53 14.24 12.34
N GLU A 77 -1.75 15.01 11.58
CA GLU A 77 -1.66 16.47 11.71
C GLU A 77 -2.79 17.21 11.01
N TYR A 78 -3.15 16.79 9.80
CA TYR A 78 -4.06 17.52 8.92
C TYR A 78 -5.42 16.86 8.73
N GLY A 79 -5.57 15.58 9.10
CA GLY A 79 -6.73 14.78 8.71
C GLY A 79 -6.84 14.64 7.20
N GLY A 80 -8.06 14.40 6.73
CA GLY A 80 -8.39 14.32 5.31
C GLY A 80 -8.30 12.90 4.78
N LEU A 81 -8.00 12.79 3.49
CA LEU A 81 -7.90 11.53 2.77
C LEU A 81 -6.46 11.27 2.33
N TYR A 82 -6.09 10.00 2.23
CA TYR A 82 -4.82 9.58 1.63
C TYR A 82 -5.05 8.42 0.66
N PHE A 83 -4.41 8.48 -0.50
CA PHE A 83 -4.38 7.40 -1.48
C PHE A 83 -2.96 7.20 -2.00
N ASP A 84 -2.54 5.93 -2.17
CA ASP A 84 -1.35 5.63 -2.97
C ASP A 84 -1.60 6.05 -4.44
N THR A 85 -0.55 6.46 -5.15
CA THR A 85 -0.66 7.00 -6.52
C THR A 85 -1.04 5.96 -7.58
N ASP A 86 -1.19 4.70 -7.19
CA ASP A 86 -1.75 3.63 -8.01
C ASP A 86 -3.11 3.11 -7.52
N VAL A 87 -3.80 3.90 -6.69
CA VAL A 87 -5.21 3.70 -6.34
C VAL A 87 -6.12 4.56 -7.20
N GLU A 88 -6.94 3.91 -8.01
CA GLU A 88 -7.96 4.55 -8.84
C GLU A 88 -9.30 4.55 -8.10
N LEU A 89 -9.94 5.72 -7.94
CA LEU A 89 -11.34 5.77 -7.53
C LEU A 89 -12.24 5.44 -8.73
N VAL A 90 -13.27 4.63 -8.50
CA VAL A 90 -14.26 4.26 -9.52
C VAL A 90 -15.68 4.68 -9.17
N LYS A 91 -15.93 5.11 -7.93
CA LYS A 91 -17.19 5.69 -7.46
C LYS A 91 -16.93 6.76 -6.39
N PRO A 92 -17.88 7.69 -6.16
CA PRO A 92 -17.84 8.57 -4.98
C PRO A 92 -17.86 7.75 -3.69
N ILE A 93 -17.30 8.33 -2.63
CA ILE A 93 -17.18 7.71 -1.30
C ILE A 93 -17.84 8.54 -0.19
N ASP A 94 -18.65 9.55 -0.52
CA ASP A 94 -19.30 10.44 0.44
C ASP A 94 -20.10 9.69 1.53
N ASP A 95 -20.71 8.55 1.16
CA ASP A 95 -21.42 7.68 2.07
C ASP A 95 -20.50 7.06 3.13
N LEU A 96 -19.24 6.78 2.78
CA LEU A 96 -18.23 6.29 3.72
C LEU A 96 -17.67 7.44 4.57
N LEU A 97 -17.41 8.59 3.95
CA LEU A 97 -16.88 9.77 4.65
C LEU A 97 -17.85 10.27 5.73
N SER A 98 -19.16 10.19 5.47
CA SER A 98 -20.20 10.57 6.44
C SER A 98 -20.20 9.71 7.71
N LYS A 99 -19.61 8.51 7.66
CA LYS A 99 -19.52 7.56 8.79
C LYS A 99 -18.27 7.77 9.64
N GLY A 100 -17.32 8.59 9.20
CA GLY A 100 -16.10 8.89 9.94
C GLY A 100 -14.87 8.16 9.41
N PRO A 101 -13.82 7.99 10.25
CA PRO A 101 -12.54 7.45 9.80
C PRO A 101 -12.65 6.05 9.19
N PHE A 102 -11.88 5.78 8.15
CA PHE A 102 -11.91 4.49 7.46
C PHE A 102 -10.55 3.97 7.00
N LEU A 103 -10.48 2.64 6.86
CA LEU A 103 -9.43 1.85 6.22
C LEU A 103 -10.08 0.71 5.40
N GLY A 104 -9.27 0.00 4.62
CA GLY A 104 -9.68 -1.19 3.87
C GLY A 104 -8.83 -2.41 4.18
N PHE A 105 -9.45 -3.59 4.16
CA PHE A 105 -8.72 -4.84 4.04
C PHE A 105 -8.15 -4.98 2.63
N GLU A 106 -6.88 -5.36 2.52
CA GLU A 106 -6.31 -5.91 1.29
C GLU A 106 -6.71 -7.38 1.12
N THR A 107 -6.76 -8.12 2.24
CA THR A 107 -7.15 -9.53 2.26
C THR A 107 -8.12 -9.77 3.41
N ASP A 108 -9.33 -10.22 3.06
CA ASP A 108 -10.37 -10.60 4.03
C ASP A 108 -10.02 -11.91 4.75
N TYR A 109 -10.55 -12.07 5.98
CA TYR A 109 -10.40 -13.31 6.72
C TYR A 109 -10.97 -14.52 5.95
N GLY A 110 -10.17 -15.57 5.85
CA GLY A 110 -10.55 -16.81 5.16
C GLY A 110 -10.42 -16.77 3.64
N ASN A 111 -9.90 -15.67 3.07
CA ASN A 111 -9.58 -15.54 1.64
C ASN A 111 -8.05 -15.50 1.40
N MET A 112 -7.29 -16.20 2.26
CA MET A 112 -5.82 -16.16 2.25
C MET A 112 -5.23 -16.84 1.01
N THR A 113 -4.19 -16.25 0.44
CA THR A 113 -3.30 -16.90 -0.54
C THR A 113 -1.99 -17.34 0.13
N SER A 114 -1.14 -18.09 -0.57
CA SER A 114 0.14 -18.54 0.00
C SER A 114 1.06 -17.36 0.32
N SER A 115 0.95 -16.24 -0.40
CA SER A 115 1.68 -15.01 -0.07
C SER A 115 1.29 -14.40 1.28
N ASN A 116 0.01 -14.44 1.67
CA ASN A 116 -0.41 -13.94 2.99
C ASN A 116 0.15 -14.79 4.14
N MET A 117 0.33 -16.10 3.91
CA MET A 117 0.89 -17.00 4.91
C MET A 117 2.38 -16.74 5.19
N GLU A 118 3.16 -16.32 4.19
CA GLU A 118 4.58 -15.99 4.38
C GLU A 118 4.78 -14.80 5.33
N ASP A 119 3.87 -13.82 5.30
CA ASP A 119 3.90 -12.65 6.19
C ASP A 119 3.26 -12.91 7.57
N GLY A 120 2.74 -14.12 7.80
CA GLY A 120 2.10 -14.50 9.07
C GLY A 120 0.76 -13.81 9.34
N LEU A 121 0.13 -13.23 8.31
CA LEU A 121 -1.15 -12.53 8.40
C LEU A 121 -2.28 -13.38 7.83
N VAL A 122 -3.34 -13.56 8.63
CA VAL A 122 -4.56 -14.29 8.20
C VAL A 122 -5.66 -13.36 7.66
N MET A 123 -5.39 -12.07 7.73
CA MET A 123 -6.14 -10.93 7.18
C MET A 123 -5.16 -9.75 7.15
N ALA A 124 -5.37 -8.79 6.25
CA ALA A 124 -4.43 -7.68 6.07
C ALA A 124 -5.18 -6.37 5.89
N VAL A 125 -4.93 -5.38 6.76
CA VAL A 125 -5.42 -4.01 6.59
C VAL A 125 -4.33 -3.22 5.88
N ASN A 126 -4.66 -2.63 4.73
CA ASN A 126 -3.67 -1.90 3.91
C ASN A 126 -4.00 -0.39 3.87
N PRO A 127 -3.19 0.45 4.55
CA PRO A 127 -3.31 1.91 4.52
C PRO A 127 -3.08 2.55 3.14
N GLY A 128 -2.54 1.83 2.16
CA GLY A 128 -2.35 2.32 0.80
C GLY A 128 -3.64 2.37 -0.03
N LEU A 129 -4.64 1.54 0.29
CA LEU A 129 -5.87 1.39 -0.49
C LEU A 129 -6.80 2.62 -0.46
N GLY A 130 -6.59 3.48 0.52
CA GLY A 130 -7.48 4.58 0.85
C GLY A 130 -7.67 4.70 2.35
N MET A 131 -7.35 5.87 2.88
CA MET A 131 -7.55 6.22 4.29
C MET A 131 -8.37 7.49 4.38
N GLY A 132 -9.17 7.61 5.43
CA GLY A 132 -9.78 8.89 5.80
C GLY A 132 -9.83 9.04 7.30
N CYS A 133 -9.57 10.25 7.81
CA CYS A 133 -9.75 10.55 9.23
C CYS A 133 -9.88 12.05 9.53
N THR A 134 -10.34 12.36 10.73
CA THR A 134 -10.12 13.67 11.33
C THR A 134 -8.69 13.77 11.89
N PRO A 135 -8.13 14.98 12.05
CA PRO A 135 -6.83 15.16 12.71
C PRO A 135 -6.81 14.55 14.12
N GLY A 136 -5.64 14.12 14.57
CA GLY A 136 -5.39 13.67 15.94
C GLY A 136 -5.90 12.27 16.27
N LEU A 137 -6.16 11.41 15.27
CA LEU A 137 -6.70 10.07 15.51
C LEU A 137 -5.71 9.20 16.33
N PRO A 138 -6.06 8.74 17.55
CA PRO A 138 -5.10 8.14 18.48
C PRO A 138 -4.38 6.89 17.96
N ILE A 139 -5.06 6.04 17.18
CA ILE A 139 -4.43 4.84 16.62
C ILE A 139 -3.31 5.16 15.63
N TYR A 140 -3.39 6.30 14.91
CA TYR A 140 -2.30 6.74 14.03
C TYR A 140 -1.09 7.21 14.83
N ARG A 141 -1.29 7.77 16.03
CA ARG A 141 -0.18 8.05 16.95
C ARG A 141 0.57 6.77 17.33
N GLN A 142 -0.15 5.68 17.60
CA GLN A 142 0.47 4.38 17.89
C GLN A 142 1.28 3.83 16.72
N VAL A 143 0.81 4.02 15.48
CA VAL A 143 1.56 3.64 14.28
C VAL A 143 2.83 4.49 14.15
N LEU A 144 2.73 5.81 14.33
CA LEU A 144 3.87 6.72 14.30
C LEU A 144 4.90 6.37 15.38
N ASP A 145 4.46 6.14 16.62
CA ASP A 145 5.33 5.72 17.73
C ASP A 145 6.13 4.47 17.37
N SER A 146 5.49 3.50 16.72
CA SER A 146 6.17 2.26 16.31
C SER A 146 7.28 2.48 15.28
N TYR A 147 7.14 3.49 14.41
CA TYR A 147 8.17 3.86 13.44
C TYR A 147 9.27 4.70 14.10
N GLU A 148 8.89 5.68 14.93
CA GLU A 148 9.81 6.56 15.64
C GLU A 148 10.69 5.79 16.64
N SER A 149 10.21 4.66 17.16
CA SER A 149 10.99 3.74 18.01
C SER A 149 11.81 2.70 17.22
N SER A 150 11.88 2.80 15.89
CA SER A 150 12.55 1.84 15.01
C SER A 150 13.61 2.50 14.12
N SER A 151 14.45 1.66 13.51
CA SER A 151 15.44 2.05 12.50
C SER A 151 15.16 1.29 11.21
N PHE A 152 15.34 1.96 10.08
CA PHE A 152 15.25 1.33 8.77
C PHE A 152 16.54 0.59 8.41
N LEU A 153 17.70 1.10 8.82
CA LEU A 153 18.99 0.42 8.67
C LEU A 153 19.25 -0.47 9.89
N LEU A 154 19.42 -1.77 9.66
CA LEU A 154 19.72 -2.74 10.70
C LEU A 154 21.22 -2.80 11.00
N ALA A 155 21.58 -3.36 12.17
CA ALA A 155 22.97 -3.41 12.64
C ALA A 155 23.90 -4.25 11.73
N ASP A 156 23.34 -5.19 10.95
CA ASP A 156 24.05 -6.01 9.97
C ASP A 156 24.12 -5.35 8.58
N GLY A 157 23.53 -4.17 8.41
CA GLY A 157 23.48 -3.42 7.16
C GLY A 157 22.32 -3.81 6.22
N ASP A 158 21.45 -4.75 6.60
CA ASP A 158 20.20 -5.00 5.86
C ASP A 158 19.14 -3.94 6.22
N PHE A 159 18.01 -3.97 5.51
CA PHE A 159 16.90 -3.06 5.72
C PHE A 159 15.80 -3.73 6.55
N ASP A 160 15.11 -2.94 7.40
CA ASP A 160 13.84 -3.37 7.96
C ASP A 160 12.82 -3.54 6.83
N ARG A 161 12.35 -4.78 6.64
CA ARG A 161 11.36 -5.13 5.61
C ARG A 161 9.95 -5.27 6.18
N THR A 162 9.73 -4.87 7.43
CA THR A 162 8.40 -4.84 8.04
C THR A 162 7.50 -3.94 7.22
N THR A 163 6.52 -4.52 6.55
CA THR A 163 5.60 -3.77 5.69
C THR A 163 4.66 -2.91 6.54
N VAL A 164 4.20 -1.79 5.97
CA VAL A 164 3.15 -0.97 6.58
C VAL A 164 1.89 -1.78 6.87
N VAL A 165 1.53 -2.71 5.97
CA VAL A 165 0.39 -3.63 6.12
C VAL A 165 0.53 -4.49 7.37
N TYR A 166 1.69 -5.12 7.55
CA TYR A 166 1.97 -5.93 8.73
C TYR A 166 1.92 -5.09 10.00
N ARG A 167 2.64 -3.97 10.02
CA ARG A 167 2.73 -3.07 11.17
C ARG A 167 1.36 -2.55 11.60
N THR A 168 0.58 -2.01 10.66
CA THR A 168 -0.76 -1.50 10.94
C THR A 168 -1.72 -2.61 11.36
N THR A 169 -1.68 -3.78 10.71
CA THR A 169 -2.55 -4.90 11.09
C THR A 169 -2.25 -5.37 12.52
N LYS A 170 -0.97 -5.52 12.90
CA LYS A 170 -0.59 -5.91 14.28
C LYS A 170 -1.00 -4.90 15.33
N ILE A 171 -0.89 -3.61 15.02
CA ILE A 171 -1.37 -2.55 15.91
C ILE A 171 -2.89 -2.62 16.02
N LEU A 172 -3.63 -2.80 14.93
CA LEU A 172 -5.09 -2.94 15.01
C LEU A 172 -5.52 -4.20 15.78
N GLU A 173 -4.79 -5.32 15.65
CA GLU A 173 -5.01 -6.54 16.45
C GLU A 173 -4.91 -6.26 17.96
N SER A 174 -3.94 -5.43 18.40
CA SER A 174 -3.82 -5.07 19.83
C SER A 174 -4.93 -4.14 20.33
N PHE A 175 -5.69 -3.53 19.42
CA PHE A 175 -6.84 -2.68 19.71
C PHE A 175 -8.19 -3.35 19.41
N GLY A 176 -8.21 -4.66 19.13
CA GLY A 176 -9.44 -5.45 19.01
C GLY A 176 -9.87 -5.79 17.58
N LEU A 177 -8.99 -5.66 16.58
CA LEU A 177 -9.23 -6.30 15.28
C LEU A 177 -9.28 -7.82 15.44
N ASN A 178 -10.42 -8.42 15.07
CA ASN A 178 -10.67 -9.85 15.27
C ASN A 178 -10.59 -10.63 13.96
N LYS A 179 -10.21 -11.91 14.06
CA LYS A 179 -10.13 -12.85 12.94
C LYS A 179 -11.51 -13.33 12.48
N THR A 180 -12.31 -12.41 11.96
CA THR A 180 -13.69 -12.62 11.52
C THR A 180 -13.94 -11.98 10.15
N LYS A 181 -14.96 -12.45 9.43
CA LYS A 181 -15.33 -11.91 8.12
C LYS A 181 -16.16 -10.63 8.26
N GLY A 182 -16.08 -9.77 7.26
CA GLY A 182 -16.91 -8.57 7.14
C GLY A 182 -16.26 -7.31 7.71
N MET A 183 -17.03 -6.23 7.68
CA MET A 183 -16.62 -4.91 8.18
C MET A 183 -16.42 -4.96 9.70
N GLN A 184 -15.39 -4.27 10.19
CA GLN A 184 -15.10 -4.16 11.62
C GLN A 184 -14.89 -2.70 12.03
N GLU A 185 -15.26 -2.35 13.25
CA GLU A 185 -14.94 -1.05 13.84
C GLU A 185 -13.88 -1.25 14.93
N VAL A 186 -12.71 -0.62 14.76
CA VAL A 186 -11.55 -0.82 15.64
C VAL A 186 -10.93 0.55 15.93
N ALA A 187 -10.75 0.88 17.21
CA ALA A 187 -10.15 2.13 17.66
C ALA A 187 -10.72 3.40 16.99
N GLY A 188 -12.03 3.43 16.73
CA GLY A 188 -12.72 4.55 16.09
C GLY A 188 -12.55 4.62 14.56
N ILE A 189 -12.11 3.54 13.91
CA ILE A 189 -11.99 3.41 12.46
C ILE A 189 -12.92 2.30 11.97
N SER A 190 -13.67 2.57 10.90
CA SER A 190 -14.35 1.53 10.11
C SER A 190 -13.39 0.87 9.13
N ILE A 191 -13.20 -0.44 9.23
CA ILE A 191 -12.34 -1.23 8.34
C ILE A 191 -13.25 -2.02 7.40
N TYR A 192 -13.24 -1.64 6.12
CA TYR A 192 -14.12 -2.20 5.10
C TYR A 192 -13.54 -3.46 4.46
N PRO A 193 -14.40 -4.43 4.05
CA PRO A 193 -13.98 -5.61 3.29
C PRO A 193 -13.22 -5.26 2.01
N SER A 194 -12.40 -6.19 1.52
CA SER A 194 -11.52 -5.93 0.38
C SER A 194 -12.27 -5.57 -0.90
N GLU A 195 -13.53 -5.99 -1.09
CA GLU A 195 -14.34 -5.60 -2.25
C GLU A 195 -14.55 -4.08 -2.40
N TYR A 196 -14.41 -3.30 -1.31
CA TYR A 196 -14.57 -1.84 -1.34
C TYR A 196 -13.37 -1.16 -2.00
N PHE A 197 -12.15 -1.55 -1.62
CA PHE A 197 -10.93 -0.80 -1.97
C PHE A 197 -9.83 -1.64 -2.62
N ASN A 198 -9.97 -2.96 -2.63
CA ASN A 198 -9.08 -3.91 -3.27
C ASN A 198 -9.83 -5.04 -3.98
N PRO A 199 -10.68 -4.74 -4.99
CA PRO A 199 -11.41 -5.74 -5.77
C PRO A 199 -10.49 -6.56 -6.70
N LYS A 200 -9.22 -6.17 -6.82
CA LYS A 200 -8.24 -6.77 -7.72
C LYS A 200 -7.46 -7.85 -7.00
N ASN A 201 -7.48 -9.06 -7.55
CA ASN A 201 -6.61 -10.13 -7.08
C ASN A 201 -5.16 -9.79 -7.44
N HIS A 202 -4.25 -9.71 -6.47
CA HIS A 202 -2.87 -9.31 -6.71
C HIS A 202 -2.05 -10.35 -7.50
N LEU A 203 -2.46 -11.62 -7.48
CA LEU A 203 -1.78 -12.71 -8.19
C LEU A 203 -2.21 -12.81 -9.65
N THR A 204 -3.53 -12.84 -9.91
CA THR A 204 -4.09 -13.01 -11.26
C THR A 204 -4.31 -11.67 -11.97
N GLY A 205 -4.48 -10.60 -11.20
CA GLY A 205 -4.88 -9.26 -11.65
C GLY A 205 -6.31 -9.17 -12.17
N GLU A 206 -7.13 -10.20 -11.95
CA GLU A 206 -8.57 -10.17 -12.17
C GLU A 206 -9.22 -9.16 -11.22
N VAL A 207 -10.20 -8.41 -11.71
CA VAL A 207 -10.93 -7.41 -10.92
C VAL A 207 -12.38 -7.86 -10.77
N ASN A 208 -12.81 -8.10 -9.54
CA ASN A 208 -14.16 -8.51 -9.21
C ASN A 208 -14.95 -7.31 -8.71
N PHE A 209 -15.70 -6.66 -9.60
CA PHE A 209 -16.53 -5.51 -9.25
C PHE A 209 -17.80 -5.94 -8.51
N THR A 210 -18.12 -5.19 -7.45
CA THR A 210 -19.40 -5.26 -6.77
C THR A 210 -20.04 -3.87 -6.70
N ASP A 211 -21.27 -3.78 -6.20
CA ASP A 211 -21.91 -2.49 -5.97
C ASP A 211 -21.15 -1.65 -4.94
N ASN A 212 -20.45 -2.31 -4.02
CA ASN A 212 -19.65 -1.68 -2.97
C ASN A 212 -18.30 -1.15 -3.44
N THR A 213 -17.78 -1.60 -4.59
CA THR A 213 -16.46 -1.22 -5.07
C THR A 213 -16.33 0.30 -5.27
N ARG A 214 -15.38 0.90 -4.55
CA ARG A 214 -15.07 2.34 -4.53
C ARG A 214 -13.74 2.66 -5.18
N SER A 215 -12.74 1.81 -4.99
CA SER A 215 -11.41 2.00 -5.57
C SER A 215 -10.79 0.68 -6.05
N ILE A 216 -9.76 0.80 -6.87
CA ILE A 216 -8.93 -0.29 -7.36
C ILE A 216 -7.49 0.05 -7.05
N HIS A 217 -6.81 -0.79 -6.28
CA HIS A 217 -5.37 -0.74 -6.12
C HIS A 217 -4.70 -1.50 -7.27
N HIS A 218 -3.86 -0.82 -8.05
CA HIS A 218 -3.31 -1.38 -9.28
C HIS A 218 -2.06 -2.25 -9.08
N PHE A 219 -1.47 -2.27 -7.87
CA PHE A 219 -0.26 -3.03 -7.52
C PHE A 219 0.90 -2.77 -8.48
N LYS A 220 1.28 -1.51 -8.70
CA LYS A 220 2.33 -1.21 -9.70
C LYS A 220 3.73 -1.68 -9.31
N MET A 221 3.94 -1.99 -8.04
CA MET A 221 5.22 -2.47 -7.52
C MET A 221 6.37 -1.57 -7.98
N SER A 222 6.17 -0.24 -7.87
CA SER A 222 7.13 0.75 -8.37
C SER A 222 8.50 0.60 -7.71
N TRP A 223 8.55 0.05 -6.49
CA TRP A 223 9.74 -0.30 -5.72
C TRP A 223 10.44 -1.61 -6.14
N PHE A 224 9.83 -2.43 -7.01
CA PHE A 224 10.47 -3.65 -7.51
C PHE A 224 11.50 -3.34 -8.60
N THR A 225 12.61 -4.07 -8.56
CA THR A 225 13.61 -4.11 -9.63
C THR A 225 12.99 -4.66 -10.93
N PRO A 226 13.58 -4.36 -12.11
CA PRO A 226 13.12 -4.96 -13.37
C PRO A 226 13.09 -6.49 -13.34
N GLN A 227 13.99 -7.12 -12.57
CA GLN A 227 14.04 -8.58 -12.41
C GLN A 227 12.83 -9.10 -11.64
N GLU A 228 12.49 -8.46 -10.52
CA GLU A 228 11.32 -8.84 -9.70
C GLU A 228 10.02 -8.61 -10.48
N LYS A 229 9.92 -7.52 -11.24
CA LYS A 229 8.78 -7.27 -12.14
C LYS A 229 8.63 -8.35 -13.21
N PHE A 230 9.74 -8.79 -13.81
CA PHE A 230 9.72 -9.90 -14.77
C PHE A 230 9.30 -11.22 -14.13
N GLN A 231 9.89 -11.57 -12.99
CA GLN A 231 9.51 -12.75 -12.22
C GLN A 231 8.02 -12.75 -11.89
N HIS A 232 7.49 -11.62 -11.41
CA HIS A 232 6.08 -11.48 -11.09
C HIS A 232 5.19 -11.62 -12.34
N SER A 233 5.60 -11.05 -13.48
CA SER A 233 4.88 -11.18 -14.76
C SER A 233 4.79 -12.64 -15.24
N VAL A 234 5.89 -13.39 -15.13
CA VAL A 234 5.93 -14.82 -15.48
C VAL A 234 5.06 -15.63 -14.52
N ASN A 235 5.16 -15.40 -13.21
CA ASN A 235 4.33 -16.07 -12.22
C ASN A 235 2.84 -15.85 -12.51
N ARG A 236 2.43 -14.59 -12.72
CA ARG A 236 1.06 -14.22 -13.08
C ARG A 236 0.59 -14.94 -14.34
N TRP A 237 1.41 -14.97 -15.39
CA TRP A 237 1.06 -15.68 -16.62
C TRP A 237 0.82 -17.17 -16.38
N LEU A 238 1.67 -17.83 -15.59
CA LEU A 238 1.51 -19.25 -15.26
C LEU A 238 0.22 -19.52 -14.47
N LEU A 239 -0.07 -18.71 -13.46
CA LEU A 239 -1.31 -18.81 -12.68
C LEU A 239 -2.56 -18.65 -13.55
N MET A 240 -2.55 -17.67 -14.46
CA MET A 240 -3.65 -17.47 -15.42
C MET A 240 -3.84 -18.64 -16.40
N HIS A 241 -2.84 -19.51 -16.56
CA HIS A 241 -2.91 -20.70 -17.40
C HIS A 241 -3.04 -22.00 -16.58
N GLY A 242 -3.52 -21.90 -15.34
CA GLY A 242 -3.90 -23.04 -14.51
C GLY A 242 -2.73 -23.75 -13.80
N VAL A 243 -1.54 -23.14 -13.76
CA VAL A 243 -0.43 -23.66 -12.96
C VAL A 243 -0.66 -23.30 -11.49
N GLU A 244 -0.50 -24.27 -10.59
CA GLU A 244 -0.61 -24.05 -9.15
C GLU A 244 0.46 -23.07 -8.61
N GLU A 245 0.17 -22.42 -7.49
CA GLU A 245 0.98 -21.30 -6.96
C GLU A 245 2.43 -21.66 -6.66
N THR A 246 2.68 -22.79 -5.99
CA THR A 246 4.04 -23.21 -5.65
C THR A 246 4.88 -23.53 -6.89
N PRO A 247 4.42 -24.37 -7.85
CA PRO A 247 5.12 -24.56 -9.12
C PRO A 247 5.32 -23.26 -9.91
N ALA A 248 4.31 -22.40 -9.99
CA ALA A 248 4.39 -21.12 -10.71
C ALA A 248 5.49 -20.22 -10.12
N LYS A 249 5.57 -20.13 -8.78
CA LYS A 249 6.62 -19.40 -8.07
C LYS A 249 8.01 -19.97 -8.38
N ILE A 250 8.19 -21.29 -8.29
CA ILE A 250 9.47 -21.96 -8.58
C ILE A 250 9.93 -21.70 -10.02
N ILE A 251 9.04 -21.89 -11.00
CA ILE A 251 9.35 -21.69 -12.42
C ILE A 251 9.73 -20.23 -12.70
N SER A 252 8.98 -19.27 -12.14
CA SER A 252 9.25 -17.85 -12.33
C SER A 252 10.64 -17.43 -11.81
N VAL A 253 11.04 -17.95 -10.63
CA VAL A 253 12.36 -17.72 -10.05
C VAL A 253 13.44 -18.30 -10.96
N ALA A 254 13.28 -19.57 -11.35
CA ALA A 254 14.25 -20.27 -12.20
C ALA A 254 14.48 -19.54 -13.54
N LEU A 255 13.41 -19.16 -14.24
CA LEU A 255 13.49 -18.42 -15.50
C LEU A 255 14.17 -17.06 -15.33
N SER A 256 13.88 -16.34 -14.24
CA SER A 256 14.52 -15.05 -13.96
C SER A 256 16.04 -15.18 -13.75
N LEU A 257 16.48 -16.26 -13.09
CA LEU A 257 17.90 -16.55 -12.84
C LEU A 257 18.63 -16.93 -14.13
N ASP A 258 18.00 -17.72 -15.00
CA ASP A 258 18.62 -18.13 -16.27
C ASP A 258 18.77 -16.96 -17.24
N ILE A 259 17.79 -16.06 -17.34
CA ILE A 259 17.94 -14.82 -18.12
C ILE A 259 19.11 -13.99 -17.59
N LYS A 260 19.30 -13.90 -16.27
CA LYS A 260 20.45 -13.19 -15.66
C LYS A 260 21.78 -13.83 -16.08
N ARG A 261 21.85 -15.16 -16.11
CA ARG A 261 23.03 -15.90 -16.59
C ARG A 261 23.31 -15.60 -18.07
N VAL A 262 22.28 -15.58 -18.91
CA VAL A 262 22.39 -15.23 -20.34
C VAL A 262 22.92 -13.79 -20.51
N ILE A 263 22.33 -12.81 -19.83
CA ILE A 263 22.76 -11.41 -19.90
C ILE A 263 24.24 -11.25 -19.48
N ARG A 264 24.67 -11.92 -18.39
CA ARG A 264 26.08 -11.90 -17.96
C ARG A 264 27.02 -12.46 -19.03
N ARG A 265 26.63 -13.54 -19.71
CA ARG A 265 27.42 -14.12 -20.80
C ARG A 265 27.50 -13.19 -22.01
N LEU A 266 26.41 -12.50 -22.34
CA LEU A 266 26.39 -11.52 -23.44
C LEU A 266 27.25 -10.29 -23.13
N LYS A 267 27.25 -9.80 -21.88
CA LYS A 267 28.09 -8.68 -21.45
C LYS A 267 29.59 -9.01 -21.40
N LYS A 268 29.95 -10.26 -21.13
CA LYS A 268 31.36 -10.73 -21.14
C LYS A 268 31.97 -10.88 -22.54
N LYS A 269 31.17 -10.74 -23.61
CA LYS A 269 31.64 -10.82 -25.01
C LYS A 269 31.92 -9.43 -25.63
N LYS A 270 32.10 -8.39 -24.80
CA LYS A 270 32.61 -7.07 -25.21
C LYS A 270 33.94 -6.81 -24.54
#